data_AF-A0A938HRN3-F1
#
_entry.id   AF-A0A938HRN3-F1
#
_cell.length_a   1.000
_cell.length_b   1.000
_cell.length_c   1.000
_cell.angle_alpha   90.00
_cell.angle_beta   90.00
_cell.angle_gamma   90.00
#
_symmetry.space_group_name_H-M   'P 1'
#
loop_
_entity.id
_entity.type
_entity.pdbx_description
1 polymer ?
#
loop_
_entity_poly.entity_id
_entity_poly.type
_entity_poly.pdbx_seq_one_letter_code
_entity_poly.pdbx_strand_id
1 'polypeptide(L)'
;MAADAEPPESDGASTLVVKLSPATQLVSALSSLLRTLQAAVRETALATPEGARRFGEAPHPVLLASLGVPAGGDGIELRFSFAEHISSRPEPEFSKAAFGAFMDRLEGTLKAQPQRMLWDAPSRPPRTGRPSQAASERIRLLWEDLGRFRRVVLSVGTRRITVSGDAVEIAGN
;
A
#
# COMPACT_ATOMS: atom_id res chain seq x y z
N MET A 1 5.25 -36.04 19.19
CA MET A 1 6.43 -35.15 19.22
C MET A 1 6.12 -34.00 18.29
N ALA A 2 5.61 -32.91 18.85
CA ALA A 2 5.14 -31.75 18.10
C ALA A 2 6.36 -30.95 17.63
N ALA A 3 6.48 -30.76 16.32
CA ALA A 3 7.35 -29.74 15.76
C ALA A 3 6.61 -28.42 15.90
N ASP A 4 6.92 -27.71 17.00
CA ASP A 4 6.59 -26.31 17.18
C ASP A 4 7.45 -25.53 16.18
N ALA A 5 6.89 -25.31 14.99
CA ALA A 5 7.50 -24.44 14.00
C ALA A 5 7.20 -23.00 14.44
N GLU A 6 8.14 -22.41 15.19
CA GLU A 6 8.16 -20.97 15.38
C GLU A 6 8.09 -20.27 14.01
N PRO A 7 7.20 -19.29 13.83
CA PRO A 7 7.10 -18.56 12.57
C PRO A 7 8.40 -17.77 12.36
N PRO A 8 8.92 -17.67 11.12
CA PRO A 8 10.11 -16.89 10.86
C PRO A 8 9.84 -15.41 11.14
N GLU A 9 10.31 -14.93 12.29
CA GLU A 9 10.53 -13.52 12.54
C GLU A 9 11.69 -13.06 11.65
N SER A 10 11.38 -12.47 10.49
CA SER A 10 12.14 -11.39 9.83
C SER A 10 11.80 -11.31 8.34
N ASP A 11 10.57 -10.94 8.00
CA ASP A 11 10.27 -10.43 6.65
C ASP A 11 9.18 -9.35 6.62
N GLY A 12 9.05 -8.60 7.72
CA GLY A 12 8.06 -7.53 7.82
C GLY A 12 8.22 -6.45 6.74
N ALA A 13 9.43 -6.23 6.24
CA ALA A 13 9.74 -5.24 5.21
C ALA A 13 9.26 -5.64 3.80
N SER A 14 9.00 -6.93 3.59
CA SER A 14 8.53 -7.48 2.31
C SER A 14 7.02 -7.64 2.25
N THR A 15 6.31 -7.25 3.32
CA THR A 15 4.85 -7.30 3.39
C THR A 15 4.30 -5.91 3.73
N LEU A 16 3.42 -5.39 2.86
CA LEU A 16 2.64 -4.21 3.18
C LEU A 16 1.38 -4.62 3.93
N VAL A 17 1.22 -4.11 5.14
CA VAL A 17 0.05 -4.36 5.99
C VAL A 17 -0.80 -3.09 6.06
N VAL A 18 -2.10 -3.22 5.80
CA VAL A 18 -3.08 -2.16 5.92
C VAL A 18 -4.16 -2.57 6.92
N LYS A 19 -4.28 -1.83 8.02
CA LYS A 19 -5.28 -2.07 9.06
C LYS A 19 -6.36 -1.00 8.96
N LEU A 20 -7.61 -1.42 8.90
CA LEU A 20 -8.78 -0.58 8.80
C LEU A 20 -9.64 -0.78 10.05
N SER A 21 -10.02 0.31 10.71
CA SER A 21 -10.98 0.24 11.81
C SER A 21 -12.38 -0.11 11.29
N PRO A 22 -13.19 -0.84 12.06
CA PRO A 22 -14.55 -1.19 11.64
C PRO A 22 -15.37 0.08 11.45
N ALA A 23 -15.99 0.22 10.28
CA ALA A 23 -17.08 1.17 10.07
C ALA A 23 -18.21 0.49 9.29
N THR A 24 -19.44 0.88 9.62
CA THR A 24 -20.68 0.18 9.30
C THR A 24 -21.11 0.27 7.83
N GLN A 25 -20.36 0.94 6.94
CA GLN A 25 -20.77 1.21 5.56
C GLN A 25 -19.63 1.08 4.51
N LEU A 26 -18.63 0.23 4.77
CA LEU A 26 -17.35 0.28 4.05
C LEU A 26 -17.22 -0.54 2.75
N VAL A 27 -18.19 -1.33 2.30
CA VAL A 27 -17.90 -2.29 1.18
C VAL A 27 -17.46 -1.58 -0.10
N SER A 28 -18.15 -0.52 -0.52
CA SER A 28 -17.78 0.27 -1.71
C SER A 28 -16.49 1.07 -1.49
N ALA A 29 -16.32 1.66 -0.31
CA ALA A 29 -15.12 2.40 0.08
C ALA A 29 -13.87 1.50 0.14
N LEU A 30 -14.01 0.30 0.71
CA LEU A 30 -12.99 -0.75 0.77
C LEU A 30 -12.63 -1.22 -0.63
N SER A 31 -13.63 -1.45 -1.49
CA SER A 31 -13.41 -1.84 -2.87
C SER A 31 -12.66 -0.75 -3.67
N SER A 32 -13.00 0.52 -3.44
CA SER A 32 -12.26 1.66 -4.01
C SER A 32 -10.82 1.69 -3.51
N LEU A 33 -10.65 1.65 -2.18
CA LEU A 33 -9.34 1.67 -1.54
C LEU A 33 -8.44 0.55 -2.04
N LEU A 34 -8.95 -0.67 -2.12
CA LEU A 34 -8.21 -1.83 -2.63
C LEU A 34 -7.74 -1.61 -4.07
N ARG A 35 -8.62 -1.17 -4.96
CA ARG A 35 -8.25 -0.88 -6.35
C ARG A 35 -7.21 0.23 -6.44
N THR A 36 -7.41 1.31 -5.68
CA THR A 36 -6.50 2.45 -5.67
C THR A 36 -5.14 2.08 -5.09
N LEU A 37 -5.10 1.29 -4.02
CA LEU A 37 -3.88 0.79 -3.39
C LEU A 37 -3.12 -0.16 -4.30
N GLN A 38 -3.80 -1.15 -4.88
CA GLN A 38 -3.19 -2.10 -5.82
C GLN A 38 -2.57 -1.37 -7.01
N ALA A 39 -3.28 -0.38 -7.57
CA ALA A 39 -2.76 0.44 -8.64
C ALA A 39 -1.58 1.31 -8.15
N ALA A 40 -1.64 1.91 -6.96
CA ALA A 40 -0.57 2.76 -6.41
C ALA A 40 0.73 1.99 -6.25
N VAL A 41 0.65 0.80 -5.66
CA VAL A 41 1.78 -0.10 -5.45
C VAL A 41 2.34 -0.54 -6.80
N ARG A 42 1.50 -0.99 -7.73
CA ARG A 42 1.95 -1.47 -9.04
C ARG A 42 2.58 -0.36 -9.88
N GLU A 43 1.95 0.80 -9.95
CA GLU A 43 2.44 1.94 -10.72
C GLU A 43 3.75 2.48 -10.12
N THR A 44 3.89 2.46 -8.79
CA THR A 44 5.16 2.84 -8.14
C THR A 44 6.26 1.82 -8.40
N ALA A 45 5.96 0.52 -8.31
CA ALA A 45 6.91 -0.52 -8.67
C ALA A 45 7.37 -0.37 -10.13
N LEU A 46 6.44 -0.17 -11.08
CA LEU A 46 6.72 0.09 -12.50
C LEU A 46 7.56 1.35 -12.75
N ALA A 47 7.49 2.35 -11.87
CA ALA A 47 8.28 3.58 -12.00
C ALA A 47 9.75 3.40 -11.61
N THR A 48 10.12 2.26 -11.00
CA THR A 48 11.52 1.92 -10.71
C THR A 48 12.17 1.22 -11.91
N PRO A 49 13.50 1.37 -12.13
CA PRO A 49 14.19 0.66 -13.21
C PRO A 49 14.04 -0.86 -13.14
N GLU A 50 14.16 -1.42 -11.93
CA GLU A 50 14.02 -2.86 -11.71
C GLU A 50 12.58 -3.34 -11.93
N GLY A 51 11.57 -2.60 -11.44
CA GLY A 51 10.18 -2.93 -11.71
C GLY A 51 9.82 -2.83 -13.19
N ALA A 52 10.28 -1.81 -13.90
CA ALA A 52 10.07 -1.70 -15.34
C ALA A 52 10.62 -2.93 -16.09
N ARG A 53 11.79 -3.43 -15.69
CA ARG A 53 12.40 -4.66 -16.22
C ARG A 53 11.57 -5.90 -15.87
N ARG A 54 11.30 -6.13 -14.58
CA ARG A 54 10.59 -7.31 -14.06
C ARG A 54 9.16 -7.44 -14.61
N PHE A 55 8.44 -6.34 -14.77
CA PHE A 55 7.11 -6.36 -15.38
C PHE A 55 7.13 -6.50 -16.92
N GLY A 56 8.27 -6.24 -17.57
CA GLY A 56 8.47 -6.40 -19.01
C GLY A 56 8.88 -7.82 -19.42
N GLU A 57 9.31 -8.65 -18.46
CA GLU A 57 9.77 -10.02 -18.68
C GLU A 57 8.77 -11.04 -18.09
N ALA A 58 8.62 -12.19 -18.75
CA ALA A 58 7.85 -13.31 -18.22
C ALA A 58 8.78 -14.27 -17.45
N PRO A 59 8.37 -14.81 -16.29
CA PRO A 59 7.11 -14.53 -15.59
C PRO A 59 7.13 -13.18 -14.86
N HIS A 60 6.03 -12.44 -14.98
CA HIS A 60 5.89 -11.13 -14.36
C HIS A 60 5.49 -11.25 -12.88
N PRO A 61 5.87 -10.28 -12.03
CA PRO A 61 5.41 -10.23 -10.65
C PRO A 61 3.90 -9.98 -10.55
N VAL A 62 3.25 -10.63 -9.59
CA VAL A 62 1.86 -10.36 -9.21
C VAL A 62 1.76 -9.93 -7.75
N LEU A 63 0.85 -9.00 -7.48
CA LEU A 63 0.56 -8.54 -6.12
C LEU A 63 -0.50 -9.44 -5.50
N LEU A 64 -0.12 -10.25 -4.53
CA LEU A 64 -1.02 -11.06 -3.73
C LEU A 64 -1.59 -10.23 -2.60
N ALA A 65 -2.86 -10.47 -2.26
CA ALA A 65 -3.54 -9.85 -1.14
C ALA A 65 -4.15 -10.94 -0.26
N SER A 66 -3.91 -10.86 1.04
CA SER A 66 -4.47 -11.76 2.04
C SER A 66 -5.27 -10.95 3.07
N LEU A 67 -6.47 -11.42 3.37
CA LEU A 67 -7.35 -10.85 4.38
C LEU A 67 -7.12 -11.54 5.72
N GLY A 68 -7.00 -10.77 6.77
CA GLY A 68 -6.87 -11.25 8.15
C GLY A 68 -7.71 -10.42 9.10
N VAL A 69 -7.86 -10.96 10.32
CA VAL A 69 -8.44 -10.24 11.46
C VAL A 69 -7.28 -9.69 12.29
N PRO A 70 -7.26 -8.40 12.64
CA PRO A 70 -6.22 -7.84 13.50
C PRO A 70 -6.25 -8.50 14.89
N ALA A 71 -5.12 -8.54 15.58
CA ALA A 71 -4.97 -9.19 16.90
C ALA A 71 -5.91 -8.66 18.00
N GLY A 72 -6.54 -7.50 17.79
CA GLY A 72 -7.55 -6.91 18.68
C GLY A 72 -9.01 -7.24 18.32
N GLY A 73 -9.26 -8.15 17.37
CA GLY A 73 -10.59 -8.65 17.00
C GLY A 73 -11.45 -7.72 16.14
N ASP A 74 -11.21 -6.41 16.20
CA ASP A 74 -12.03 -5.42 15.52
C ASP A 74 -11.37 -4.83 14.27
N GLY A 75 -12.06 -4.94 13.14
CA GLY A 75 -11.67 -4.34 11.86
C GLY A 75 -11.14 -5.32 10.83
N ILE A 76 -10.39 -4.81 9.86
CA ILE A 76 -9.86 -5.58 8.73
C ILE A 76 -8.36 -5.37 8.64
N GLU A 77 -7.59 -6.45 8.54
CA GLU A 77 -6.17 -6.41 8.21
C GLU A 77 -5.94 -6.99 6.81
N LEU A 78 -5.31 -6.21 5.95
CA LEU A 78 -4.93 -6.63 4.60
C LEU A 78 -3.42 -6.74 4.55
N ARG A 79 -2.92 -7.85 4.00
CA ARG A 79 -1.48 -8.09 3.81
C ARG A 79 -1.20 -8.25 2.34
N PHE A 80 -0.20 -7.55 1.84
CA PHE A 80 0.19 -7.56 0.44
C PHE A 80 1.64 -7.99 0.29
N SER A 81 1.92 -8.82 -0.70
CA SER A 81 3.27 -9.26 -1.07
C SER A 81 3.34 -9.50 -2.57
N PHE A 82 4.51 -9.32 -3.18
CA PHE A 82 4.71 -9.76 -4.56
C PHE A 82 5.12 -11.23 -4.60
N ALA A 83 4.64 -11.90 -5.65
CA ALA A 83 5.00 -13.28 -5.96
C ALA A 83 5.18 -13.46 -7.46
N GLU A 84 5.89 -14.51 -7.84
CA GLU A 84 6.01 -14.92 -9.24
C GLU A 84 4.67 -15.51 -9.72
N HIS A 85 4.14 -15.03 -10.87
CA HIS A 85 2.82 -15.40 -11.37
C HIS A 85 2.58 -16.92 -11.52
N ILE A 86 3.60 -17.68 -11.92
CA ILE A 86 3.45 -19.11 -12.26
C ILE A 86 3.56 -20.00 -11.03
N SER A 87 4.52 -19.72 -10.16
CA SER A 87 4.84 -20.58 -9.02
C SER A 87 4.18 -20.11 -7.72
N SER A 88 3.59 -18.91 -7.72
CA SER A 88 3.15 -18.19 -6.51
C SER A 88 4.24 -18.09 -5.44
N ARG A 89 5.51 -18.22 -5.83
CA ARG A 89 6.64 -18.08 -4.91
C ARG A 89 6.78 -16.62 -4.51
N PRO A 90 6.80 -16.31 -3.21
CA PRO A 90 6.98 -14.94 -2.75
C PRO A 90 8.33 -14.40 -3.23
N GLU A 91 8.33 -13.13 -3.64
CA GLU A 91 9.52 -12.38 -4.04
C GLU A 91 9.82 -11.32 -2.98
N PRO A 92 10.51 -11.66 -1.88
CA PRO A 92 10.68 -10.76 -0.76
C PRO A 92 11.51 -9.52 -1.12
N GLU A 93 12.63 -9.69 -1.84
CA GLU A 93 13.48 -8.57 -2.26
C GLU A 93 12.75 -7.59 -3.19
N PHE A 94 11.99 -8.10 -4.15
CA PHE A 94 11.18 -7.26 -5.04
C PHE A 94 10.06 -6.56 -4.26
N SER A 95 9.41 -7.28 -3.33
CA SER A 95 8.37 -6.73 -2.47
C SER A 95 8.90 -5.59 -1.61
N LYS A 96 10.05 -5.80 -0.95
CA LYS A 96 10.71 -4.80 -0.13
C LYS A 96 11.09 -3.55 -0.93
N ALA A 97 11.66 -3.71 -2.12
CA ALA A 97 12.00 -2.59 -2.99
C ALA A 97 10.75 -1.82 -3.47
N ALA A 98 9.72 -2.53 -3.91
CA ALA A 98 8.47 -1.93 -4.39
C ALA A 98 7.72 -1.21 -3.27
N PHE A 99 7.59 -1.83 -2.10
CA PHE A 99 6.92 -1.25 -0.94
C PHE A 99 7.73 -0.11 -0.32
N GLY A 100 9.06 -0.19 -0.31
CA GLY A 100 9.93 0.92 0.08
C GLY A 100 9.70 2.15 -0.80
N ALA A 101 9.78 1.98 -2.13
CA ALA A 101 9.52 3.07 -3.08
C ALA A 101 8.10 3.64 -2.95
N PHE A 102 7.10 2.78 -2.71
CA PHE A 102 5.73 3.19 -2.43
C PHE A 102 5.63 4.05 -1.16
N MET A 103 6.23 3.60 -0.05
CA MET A 103 6.22 4.34 1.22
C MET A 103 6.94 5.68 1.10
N ASP A 104 8.11 5.72 0.45
CA ASP A 104 8.86 6.97 0.22
C ASP A 104 8.04 7.98 -0.58
N ARG A 105 7.33 7.51 -1.61
CA ARG A 105 6.50 8.36 -2.44
C ARG A 105 5.25 8.84 -1.71
N LEU A 106 4.63 7.96 -0.93
CA LEU A 106 3.49 8.31 -0.07
C LEU A 106 3.90 9.36 0.96
N GLU A 107 4.99 9.14 1.70
CA GLU A 107 5.53 10.10 2.66
C GLU A 107 5.92 11.43 2.01
N GLY A 108 6.58 11.40 0.84
CA GLY A 108 6.91 12.59 0.09
C GLY A 108 5.66 13.39 -0.30
N THR A 109 4.60 12.70 -0.70
CA THR A 109 3.30 13.33 -1.02
C THR A 109 2.66 13.93 0.22
N LEU A 110 2.70 13.23 1.36
CA LEU A 110 2.18 13.71 2.64
C LEU A 110 2.94 14.94 3.13
N LYS A 111 4.27 14.93 3.07
CA LYS A 111 5.14 16.05 3.47
C LYS A 111 5.00 17.26 2.54
N ALA A 112 4.71 17.04 1.26
CA ALA A 112 4.51 18.10 0.28
C ALA A 112 3.10 18.72 0.32
N GLN A 113 2.16 18.14 1.07
CA GLN A 113 0.86 18.77 1.24
C GLN A 113 0.99 19.96 2.21
N PRO A 114 0.64 21.20 1.81
CA PRO A 114 0.33 22.22 2.79
C PRO A 114 -0.81 21.68 3.65
N GLN A 115 -0.75 21.84 4.98
CA GLN A 115 -1.80 21.38 5.89
C GLN A 115 -3.17 21.81 5.34
N ARG A 116 -3.89 20.86 4.73
CA ARG A 116 -5.04 21.11 3.88
C ARG A 116 -6.29 21.21 4.76
N MET A 117 -6.39 22.31 5.52
CA MET A 117 -7.71 22.86 5.80
C MET A 117 -8.07 23.77 4.63
N LEU A 118 -9.26 23.56 4.08
CA LEU A 118 -9.90 24.28 2.96
C LEU A 118 -9.43 23.90 1.54
N TRP A 119 -10.42 23.98 0.64
CA TRP A 119 -10.37 23.86 -0.82
C TRP A 119 -10.70 22.47 -1.38
N ASP A 120 -12.00 22.16 -1.25
CA ASP A 120 -12.78 21.39 -2.22
C ASP A 120 -12.51 21.91 -3.65
N ALA A 121 -11.89 21.08 -4.48
CA ALA A 121 -12.06 21.15 -5.93
C ALA A 121 -11.82 19.75 -6.54
N PRO A 122 -12.71 19.27 -7.44
CA PRO A 122 -12.54 17.98 -8.08
C PRO A 122 -11.49 18.09 -9.18
N SER A 123 -10.24 17.74 -8.89
CA SER A 123 -9.21 17.60 -9.92
C SER A 123 -9.36 16.24 -10.61
N ARG A 124 -10.06 16.23 -11.75
CA ARG A 124 -10.12 15.09 -12.67
C ARG A 124 -8.70 14.81 -13.20
N PRO A 125 -8.15 13.60 -13.03
CA PRO A 125 -6.78 13.32 -13.48
C PRO A 125 -6.74 13.21 -15.02
N PRO A 126 -5.68 13.71 -15.68
CA PRO A 126 -5.41 13.41 -17.08
C PRO A 126 -4.97 11.94 -17.21
N ARG A 127 -5.61 11.20 -18.12
CA ARG A 127 -5.26 9.81 -18.44
C ARG A 127 -4.25 9.79 -19.58
N THR A 128 -2.95 9.90 -19.24
CA THR A 128 -1.75 9.37 -19.93
C THR A 128 -0.51 10.17 -19.49
N GLY A 129 0.11 9.76 -18.39
CA GLY A 129 1.38 10.30 -17.91
C GLY A 129 2.50 9.27 -17.95
N ARG A 130 3.77 9.69 -17.92
CA ARG A 130 4.91 8.78 -17.68
C ARG A 130 4.65 7.91 -16.44
N PRO A 131 5.24 6.71 -16.30
CA PRO A 131 5.01 5.82 -15.15
C PRO A 131 5.14 6.52 -13.79
N SER A 132 6.11 7.42 -13.68
CA SER A 132 6.27 8.27 -12.50
C SER A 132 5.08 9.20 -12.26
N GLN A 133 4.54 9.88 -13.28
CA GLN A 133 3.39 10.76 -13.13
C GLN A 133 2.11 10.00 -12.78
N ALA A 134 1.90 8.83 -13.39
CA ALA A 134 0.78 7.94 -13.06
C ALA A 134 0.83 7.54 -11.57
N ALA A 135 1.99 7.07 -11.11
CA ALA A 135 2.20 6.71 -9.71
C ALA A 135 1.97 7.89 -8.75
N SER A 136 2.41 9.11 -9.07
CA SER A 136 2.11 10.30 -8.25
C SER A 136 0.60 10.59 -8.16
N GLU A 137 -0.11 10.58 -9.28
CA GLU A 137 -1.57 10.78 -9.27
C GLU A 137 -2.29 9.69 -8.49
N ARG A 138 -1.81 8.45 -8.62
CA ARG A 138 -2.42 7.33 -7.93
C ARG A 138 -2.22 7.38 -6.42
N ILE A 139 -1.04 7.81 -5.96
CA ILE A 139 -0.78 8.08 -4.54
C ILE A 139 -1.70 9.19 -4.02
N ARG A 140 -1.97 10.23 -4.83
CA ARG A 140 -2.94 11.28 -4.46
C ARG A 140 -4.36 10.75 -4.31
N LEU A 141 -4.82 9.91 -5.23
CA LEU A 141 -6.13 9.25 -5.13
C LEU A 141 -6.19 8.29 -3.94
N LEU A 142 -5.10 7.57 -3.65
CA LEU A 142 -5.02 6.69 -2.49
C LEU A 142 -5.20 7.49 -1.21
N TRP A 143 -4.57 8.65 -1.11
CA TRP A 143 -4.73 9.55 0.02
C TRP A 143 -6.18 10.00 0.22
N GLU A 144 -6.88 10.42 -0.85
CA GLU A 144 -8.30 10.77 -0.78
C GLU A 144 -9.18 9.59 -0.33
N ASP A 145 -8.87 8.38 -0.78
CA ASP A 145 -9.58 7.15 -0.36
C ASP A 145 -9.29 6.81 1.11
N LEU A 146 -8.06 7.01 1.61
CA LEU A 146 -7.69 6.78 3.01
C LEU A 146 -8.44 7.72 3.97
N GLY A 147 -8.64 8.98 3.58
CA GLY A 147 -9.37 9.98 4.37
C GLY A 147 -10.86 9.64 4.61
N ARG A 148 -11.42 8.70 3.85
CA ARG A 148 -12.81 8.24 4.03
C ARG A 148 -13.00 7.30 5.23
N PHE A 149 -11.90 6.83 5.82
CA PHE A 149 -11.92 5.90 6.94
C PHE A 149 -11.59 6.63 8.24
N ARG A 150 -12.22 6.21 9.33
CA ARG A 150 -12.00 6.78 10.67
C ARG A 150 -10.53 6.70 11.10
N ARG A 151 -9.91 5.56 10.82
CA ARG A 151 -8.50 5.28 11.11
C ARG A 151 -7.97 4.19 10.20
N VAL A 152 -6.85 4.47 9.55
CA VAL A 152 -6.09 3.53 8.72
C VAL A 152 -4.64 3.50 9.20
N VAL A 153 -4.07 2.30 9.27
CA VAL A 153 -2.65 2.12 9.56
C VAL A 153 -2.03 1.38 8.40
N LEU A 154 -1.08 2.01 7.70
CA LEU A 154 -0.22 1.36 6.72
C LEU A 154 1.12 1.05 7.37
N SER A 155 1.65 -0.15 7.18
CA SER A 155 2.96 -0.51 7.70
C SER A 155 3.74 -1.44 6.77
N VAL A 156 5.04 -1.20 6.70
CA VAL A 156 6.04 -2.02 5.99
C VAL A 156 7.25 -2.14 6.91
N GLY A 157 7.50 -3.33 7.44
CA GLY A 157 8.56 -3.56 8.41
C GLY A 157 8.38 -2.69 9.66
N THR A 158 9.39 -1.86 9.95
CA THR A 158 9.38 -0.88 11.06
C THR A 158 8.67 0.42 10.71
N ARG A 159 8.41 0.70 9.43
CA ARG A 159 7.77 1.93 8.96
C ARG A 159 6.27 1.82 9.08
N ARG A 160 5.63 2.86 9.59
CA ARG A 160 4.19 2.95 9.82
C ARG A 160 3.69 4.35 9.54
N ILE A 161 2.59 4.43 8.79
CA ILE A 161 1.82 5.66 8.57
C ILE A 161 0.43 5.41 9.16
N THR A 162 0.07 6.21 10.16
CA THR A 162 -1.27 6.21 10.74
C THR A 162 -2.02 7.44 10.23
N VAL A 163 -3.20 7.20 9.66
CA VAL A 163 -4.11 8.23 9.16
C VAL A 163 -5.37 8.16 10.01
N SER A 164 -5.73 9.24 10.69
CA SER A 164 -6.95 9.32 11.52
C SER A 164 -7.68 10.63 11.23
N GLY A 165 -8.69 10.58 10.35
CA GLY A 165 -9.31 11.81 9.83
C GLY A 165 -8.26 12.69 9.15
N ASP A 166 -8.07 13.90 9.65
CA ASP A 166 -7.10 14.87 9.13
C ASP A 166 -5.70 14.74 9.74
N ALA A 167 -5.53 13.90 10.76
CA ALA A 167 -4.25 13.68 11.42
C ALA A 167 -3.43 12.59 10.72
N VAL A 168 -2.15 12.89 10.49
CA VAL A 168 -1.17 11.94 9.94
C VAL A 168 0.00 11.81 10.90
N GLU A 169 0.28 10.58 11.29
CA GLU A 169 1.46 10.23 12.09
C GLU A 169 2.35 9.30 11.28
N ILE A 170 3.61 9.68 11.09
CA ILE A 170 4.62 8.85 10.43
C ILE A 170 5.58 8.38 11.52
N ALA A 171 5.62 7.07 11.74
CA ALA A 171 6.53 6.42 12.68
C ALA A 171 7.46 5.48 11.89
N GLY A 172 8.74 5.77 11.86
CA GLY A 172 9.74 4.97 11.17
C GLY A 172 10.98 5.77 10.82
N ASN A 173 12.14 5.23 11.15
CA ASN A 173 13.46 5.70 10.73
C ASN A 173 14.19 4.54 10.08
#